data_AF-A0A6N6Q0E9-F1
#
_entry.id   AF-A0A6N6Q0E9-F1
#
_cell.length_a   1.000
_cell.length_b   1.000
_cell.length_c   1.000
_cell.angle_alpha   90.00
_cell.angle_beta   90.00
_cell.angle_gamma   90.00
#
_symmetry.space_group_name_H-M   'P 1'
#
loop_
_entity.id
_entity.type
_entity.pdbx_description
1 polymer ?
#
loop_
_entity_poly.entity_id
_entity_poly.type
_entity_poly.pdbx_seq_one_letter_code
_entity_poly.pdbx_strand_id
1 'polypeptide(L)'
;MKSHPFPVACAVATAWLVAGCNEPRTPQNAGAPPPKHEHRPPHGGTAVELGKEEFHLELVRDAATGRLTAYVMDGELENFVRIAEPALVLVAKGPSGTTNLTLRATANPATGETVGDTA
;
A
#
# COMPACT_ATOMS: atom_id res chain seq x y z
N MET A 1 -17.21 -5.17 76.58
CA MET A 1 -18.57 -4.68 76.90
C MET A 1 -19.19 -4.07 75.64
N LYS A 2 -20.35 -4.60 75.20
CA LYS A 2 -21.47 -3.98 74.47
C LYS A 2 -21.18 -3.16 73.19
N SER A 3 -21.91 -3.21 72.08
CA SER A 3 -22.95 -4.09 71.50
C SER A 3 -23.32 -3.43 70.17
N HIS A 4 -23.39 -4.23 69.10
CA HIS A 4 -24.02 -4.06 67.78
C HIS A 4 -25.46 -3.45 67.80
N PRO A 5 -26.24 -3.39 66.68
CA PRO A 5 -26.04 -2.88 65.31
C PRO A 5 -27.35 -2.26 64.69
N PHE A 6 -27.31 -1.99 63.36
CA PHE A 6 -28.36 -2.04 62.31
C PHE A 6 -29.85 -2.36 62.63
N PRO A 7 -30.80 -1.83 61.83
CA PRO A 7 -31.50 -2.67 60.81
C PRO A 7 -31.82 -1.88 59.50
N VAL A 8 -31.72 -2.39 58.26
CA VAL A 8 -32.48 -3.41 57.48
C VAL A 8 -34.00 -3.28 57.51
N ALA A 9 -34.61 -2.92 56.37
CA ALA A 9 -35.99 -3.24 55.94
C ALA A 9 -36.12 -2.93 54.42
N CYS A 10 -36.32 -3.92 53.55
CA CYS A 10 -37.58 -4.54 53.10
C CYS A 10 -38.15 -3.97 51.77
N ALA A 11 -37.87 -4.72 50.71
CA ALA A 11 -38.66 -5.07 49.52
C ALA A 11 -39.89 -4.23 49.11
N VAL A 12 -39.93 -3.88 47.81
CA VAL A 12 -41.17 -3.84 47.01
C VAL A 12 -40.90 -4.45 45.63
N ALA A 13 -41.75 -5.40 45.23
CA ALA A 13 -41.71 -6.11 43.96
C ALA A 13 -42.35 -5.29 42.83
N THR A 14 -41.88 -5.44 41.60
CA THR A 14 -42.66 -5.05 40.41
C THR A 14 -42.32 -5.96 39.23
N ALA A 15 -43.31 -6.74 38.81
CA ALA A 15 -43.26 -7.56 37.60
C ALA A 15 -43.65 -6.70 36.39
N TRP A 16 -42.82 -6.65 35.35
CA TRP A 16 -43.18 -6.13 34.04
C TRP A 16 -42.73 -7.09 32.93
N LEU A 17 -43.74 -7.75 32.38
CA LEU A 17 -43.98 -8.09 30.97
C LEU A 17 -42.76 -8.31 30.05
N VAL A 18 -42.67 -9.56 29.58
CA VAL A 18 -41.81 -10.02 28.50
C VAL A 18 -42.25 -9.38 27.18
N ALA A 19 -41.49 -8.41 26.69
CA ALA A 19 -41.54 -7.95 25.31
C ALA A 19 -40.20 -8.30 24.65
N GLY A 20 -40.18 -9.39 23.90
CA GLY A 20 -39.04 -9.78 23.08
C GLY A 20 -38.89 -8.81 21.91
N CYS A 21 -37.92 -7.90 22.01
CA CYS A 21 -37.37 -7.22 20.85
C CYS A 21 -36.35 -8.16 20.21
N ASN A 22 -36.72 -8.76 19.09
CA ASN A 22 -35.79 -9.43 18.20
C ASN A 22 -34.86 -8.34 17.63
N GLU A 23 -33.69 -8.15 18.26
CA GLU A 23 -32.65 -7.28 17.70
C GLU A 23 -32.28 -7.83 16.32
N PRO A 24 -32.28 -7.01 15.26
CA PRO A 24 -31.66 -7.41 14.02
C PRO A 24 -30.21 -7.72 14.35
N ARG A 25 -29.79 -8.98 14.15
CA ARG A 25 -28.37 -9.33 14.20
C ARG A 25 -27.66 -8.44 13.18
N THR A 26 -26.95 -7.43 13.66
CA THR A 26 -25.94 -6.76 12.88
C THR A 26 -25.02 -7.86 12.36
N PRO A 27 -24.82 -8.02 11.04
CA PRO A 27 -23.83 -8.97 10.55
C PRO A 27 -22.47 -8.55 11.10
N GLN A 28 -22.07 -9.24 12.17
CA GLN A 28 -20.73 -9.22 12.72
C GLN A 28 -19.84 -9.85 11.65
N ASN A 29 -18.80 -9.11 11.27
CA ASN A 29 -17.72 -9.51 10.36
C ASN A 29 -18.05 -9.44 8.86
N ALA A 30 -18.42 -8.26 8.35
CA ALA A 30 -17.73 -7.84 7.13
C ALA A 30 -16.33 -7.43 7.58
N GLY A 31 -15.32 -8.26 7.32
CA GLY A 31 -13.94 -7.95 7.66
C GLY A 31 -13.62 -6.53 7.21
N ALA A 32 -12.97 -5.74 8.07
CA ALA A 32 -12.48 -4.43 7.68
C ALA A 32 -11.70 -4.60 6.36
N PRO A 33 -11.88 -3.70 5.37
CA PRO A 33 -11.07 -3.74 4.17
C PRO A 33 -9.61 -3.84 4.58
N PRO A 34 -8.79 -4.66 3.90
CA PRO A 34 -7.37 -4.72 4.20
C PRO A 34 -6.82 -3.29 4.21
N PRO A 35 -5.94 -2.95 5.15
CA PRO A 35 -5.32 -1.63 5.18
C PRO A 35 -4.74 -1.34 3.80
N LYS A 36 -5.20 -0.26 3.17
CA LYS A 36 -4.59 0.24 1.94
C LYS A 36 -3.23 0.79 2.33
N HIS A 37 -2.18 0.01 2.09
CA HIS A 37 -0.81 0.47 2.23
C HIS A 37 -0.54 1.45 1.09
N GLU A 38 -0.11 2.67 1.42
CA GLU A 38 0.32 3.64 0.42
C GLU A 38 1.79 3.35 0.09
N HIS A 39 2.06 2.78 -1.08
CA HIS A 39 3.42 2.62 -1.58
C HIS A 39 3.92 3.97 -2.11
N ARG A 40 4.84 4.61 -1.38
CA ARG A 40 5.44 5.88 -1.79
C ARG A 40 6.70 5.61 -2.61
N PRO A 41 6.83 6.13 -3.84
CA PRO A 41 8.03 5.96 -4.64
C PRO A 41 9.27 6.53 -3.91
N PRO A 42 10.34 5.74 -3.71
CA PRO A 42 11.45 6.13 -2.84
C PRO A 42 12.34 7.24 -3.40
N HIS A 43 12.34 7.45 -4.71
CA HIS A 43 13.15 8.48 -5.38
C HIS A 43 12.33 9.74 -5.72
N GLY A 44 11.08 9.85 -5.23
CA GLY A 44 10.20 10.98 -5.47
C GLY A 44 9.68 11.06 -6.91
N GLY A 45 9.74 9.95 -7.65
CA GLY A 45 9.21 9.82 -9.00
C GLY A 45 7.73 9.50 -9.05
N THR A 46 7.29 9.08 -10.24
CA THR A 46 5.94 8.57 -10.48
C THR A 46 5.99 7.05 -10.59
N ALA A 47 5.25 6.34 -9.74
CA ALA A 47 5.08 4.90 -9.85
C ALA A 47 4.12 4.55 -11.00
N VAL A 48 4.47 3.50 -11.73
CA VAL A 48 3.66 2.85 -12.76
C VAL A 48 3.53 1.39 -12.35
N GLU A 49 2.32 1.02 -11.95
CA GLU A 49 1.97 -0.35 -11.55
C GLU A 49 1.97 -1.30 -12.75
N LEU A 50 2.52 -2.50 -12.56
CA LEU A 50 2.55 -3.58 -13.54
C LEU A 50 2.01 -4.87 -12.90
N GLY A 51 1.14 -5.57 -13.63
CA GLY A 51 0.73 -6.92 -13.22
C GLY A 51 -0.17 -7.01 -11.98
N LYS A 52 -0.97 -5.98 -11.66
CA LYS A 52 -1.80 -5.92 -10.43
C LYS A 52 -0.93 -5.82 -9.16
N GLU A 53 -0.14 -4.75 -9.10
CA GLU A 53 0.81 -4.47 -8.01
C GLU A 53 1.91 -5.53 -7.84
N GLU A 54 2.14 -6.41 -8.83
CA GLU A 54 3.25 -7.39 -8.77
C GLU A 54 4.62 -6.72 -8.90
N PHE A 55 4.70 -5.67 -9.72
CA PHE A 55 5.91 -4.89 -9.98
C PHE A 55 5.57 -3.43 -10.22
N HIS A 56 6.59 -2.58 -10.10
CA HIS A 56 6.48 -1.16 -10.41
C HIS A 56 7.65 -0.67 -11.25
N LEU A 57 7.37 0.31 -12.12
CA LEU A 57 8.39 1.24 -12.57
C LEU A 57 8.29 2.53 -11.76
N GLU A 58 9.38 3.05 -11.23
CA GLU A 58 9.44 4.43 -10.77
C GLU A 58 10.12 5.31 -11.82
N LEU A 59 9.37 6.25 -12.40
CA LEU A 59 9.86 7.23 -13.36
C LEU A 59 10.29 8.52 -12.66
N VAL A 60 11.58 8.83 -12.69
CA VAL A 60 12.16 10.03 -12.07
C VAL A 60 12.70 10.97 -13.13
N ARG A 61 12.15 12.18 -13.20
CA ARG A 61 12.61 13.24 -14.11
C ARG A 61 13.47 14.25 -13.36
N ASP A 62 14.73 14.36 -13.77
CA ASP A 62 15.60 15.45 -13.41
C ASP A 62 15.27 16.66 -14.30
N ALA A 63 14.67 17.70 -13.72
CA ALA A 63 14.25 18.88 -14.46
C ALA A 63 15.42 19.73 -14.96
N ALA A 64 16.57 19.70 -14.28
CA ALA A 64 17.73 20.52 -14.61
C ALA A 64 18.47 19.95 -15.84
N THR A 65 18.61 18.62 -15.90
CA THR A 65 19.31 17.95 -17.02
C THR A 65 18.36 17.43 -18.09
N GLY A 66 17.06 17.37 -17.81
CA GLY A 66 16.08 16.73 -18.68
C GLY A 66 16.15 15.20 -18.69
N ARG A 67 17.00 14.60 -17.85
CA ARG A 67 17.19 13.14 -17.77
C ARG A 67 15.95 12.47 -17.16
N LEU A 68 15.49 11.41 -17.80
CA LEU A 68 14.47 10.51 -17.26
C LEU A 68 15.14 9.19 -16.87
N THR A 69 14.91 8.75 -15.64
CA THR A 69 15.38 7.46 -15.11
C THR A 69 14.15 6.60 -14.81
N ALA A 70 14.22 5.31 -15.12
CA ALA A 70 13.24 4.33 -14.70
C ALA A 70 13.92 3.32 -13.76
N TYR A 71 13.40 3.18 -12.55
CA TYR A 71 13.78 2.09 -11.65
C TYR A 71 12.77 0.96 -11.81
N VAL A 72 13.24 -0.27 -11.95
CA VAL A 72 12.39 -1.47 -11.98
C VAL A 72 12.35 -2.03 -10.57
N MET A 73 11.15 -2.17 -10.01
CA MET A 73 10.94 -2.43 -8.59
C MET A 73 9.90 -3.52 -8.36
N ASP A 74 9.92 -4.09 -7.16
CA ASP A 74 8.93 -5.05 -6.70
C ASP A 74 7.54 -4.42 -6.46
N GLY A 75 6.59 -5.25 -6.03
CA GLY A 75 5.22 -4.82 -5.73
C GLY A 75 5.10 -3.79 -4.61
N GLU A 76 6.10 -3.71 -3.74
CA GLU A 76 6.07 -2.85 -2.56
C GLU A 76 6.82 -1.51 -2.78
N LEU A 77 7.50 -1.34 -3.92
CA LEU A 77 8.42 -0.22 -4.21
C LEU A 77 9.60 -0.13 -3.22
N GLU A 78 10.03 -1.26 -2.67
CA GLU A 78 11.11 -1.33 -1.67
C GLU A 78 12.42 -1.88 -2.25
N ASN A 79 12.33 -2.84 -3.18
CA ASN A 79 13.50 -3.52 -3.74
C ASN A 79 13.59 -3.34 -5.26
N PHE A 80 14.81 -3.31 -5.76
CA PHE A 80 15.07 -3.34 -7.20
C PHE A 80 14.90 -4.73 -7.78
N VAL A 81 14.34 -4.81 -8.98
CA VAL A 81 14.18 -6.05 -9.74
C VAL A 81 15.07 -5.98 -10.97
N ARG A 82 15.98 -6.95 -11.10
CA ARG A 82 16.85 -7.10 -12.26
C ARG A 82 16.07 -7.69 -13.43
N ILE A 83 16.32 -7.17 -14.64
CA ILE A 83 15.73 -7.68 -15.88
C ILE A 83 16.83 -7.86 -16.93
N ALA A 84 16.66 -8.83 -17.82
CA ALA A 84 17.65 -9.15 -18.86
C ALA A 84 17.70 -8.08 -19.96
N GLU A 85 16.63 -7.31 -20.10
CA GLU A 85 16.46 -6.34 -21.17
C GLU A 85 17.48 -5.21 -21.05
N PRO A 86 18.32 -4.98 -22.09
CA PRO A 86 19.34 -3.95 -22.03
C PRO A 86 18.76 -2.53 -22.19
N ALA A 87 17.47 -2.42 -22.50
CA ALA A 87 16.76 -1.14 -22.61
C ALA A 87 15.24 -1.31 -22.48
N LEU A 88 14.59 -0.25 -22.02
CA LEU A 88 13.15 -0.05 -22.08
C LEU A 88 12.83 1.04 -23.09
N VAL A 89 11.73 0.88 -23.85
CA VAL A 89 11.23 1.93 -24.76
C VAL A 89 9.95 2.51 -24.18
N LEU A 90 9.96 3.81 -23.91
CA LEU A 90 8.77 4.56 -23.53
C LEU A 90 8.27 5.36 -24.72
N VAL A 91 6.97 5.35 -24.94
CA VAL A 91 6.31 6.18 -25.95
C VAL A 91 5.74 7.40 -25.24
N ALA A 92 6.45 8.53 -25.31
CA ALA A 92 6.05 9.77 -24.67
C ALA A 92 5.16 10.60 -25.60
N LYS A 93 4.02 11.07 -25.10
CA LYS A 93 3.16 12.02 -25.80
C LYS A 93 3.35 13.41 -25.21
N GLY A 94 3.77 14.35 -26.05
CA GLY A 94 3.94 15.75 -25.69
C GLY A 94 3.19 16.70 -26.64
N PRO A 95 3.33 18.02 -26.45
CA PRO A 95 2.65 19.02 -27.28
C PRO A 95 2.99 18.92 -28.78
N SER A 96 4.21 18.48 -29.11
CA SER A 96 4.70 18.33 -30.48
C SER A 96 4.38 16.97 -31.12
N GLY A 97 3.64 16.10 -30.41
CA GLY A 97 3.29 14.76 -30.86
C GLY A 97 3.91 13.66 -30.00
N THR A 98 4.07 12.48 -30.59
CA THR A 98 4.59 11.28 -29.93
C THR A 98 6.08 11.12 -30.21
N THR A 99 6.86 10.69 -29.22
CA THR A 99 8.31 10.43 -29.36
C THR A 99 8.68 9.19 -28.56
N ASN A 100 9.56 8.36 -29.12
CA ASN A 100 10.12 7.21 -28.42
C ASN A 100 11.34 7.64 -27.60
N LEU A 101 11.35 7.26 -26.32
CA LEU A 101 12.48 7.41 -25.42
C LEU A 101 13.05 6.02 -25.15
N THR A 102 14.31 5.80 -25.52
CA THR A 102 15.03 4.57 -25.18
C THR A 102 15.81 4.78 -23.89
N LEU A 103 15.37 4.14 -22.82
CA LEU A 103 16.05 4.12 -21.53
C LEU A 103 17.00 2.92 -21.50
N ARG A 104 18.31 3.16 -21.54
CA ARG A 104 19.32 2.09 -21.50
C ARG A 104 19.55 1.65 -20.07
N ALA A 105 19.67 0.34 -19.88
CA ALA A 105 20.09 -0.22 -18.60
C ALA A 105 21.47 0.34 -18.19
N THR A 106 21.63 0.62 -16.91
CA THR A 106 22.88 1.13 -16.34
C THR A 106 23.36 0.13 -15.29
N ALA A 107 24.61 -0.30 -15.40
CA ALA A 107 25.23 -1.15 -14.39
C ALA A 107 25.29 -0.39 -13.04
N ASN A 108 25.10 -1.11 -11.94
CA ASN A 108 25.23 -0.56 -10.60
C ASN A 108 26.40 -1.23 -9.89
N PRO A 109 27.59 -0.58 -9.84
CA PRO A 109 28.76 -1.15 -9.19
C PRO A 109 28.57 -1.43 -7.70
N ALA A 110 27.63 -0.75 -7.03
CA ALA A 110 27.37 -0.95 -5.61
C ALA A 110 26.65 -2.29 -5.33
N THR A 111 25.91 -2.83 -6.30
CA THR A 111 25.18 -4.10 -6.20
C THR A 111 25.83 -5.23 -7.00
N GLY A 112 26.85 -4.93 -7.80
CA GLY A 112 27.50 -5.87 -8.71
C GLY A 112 26.73 -6.13 -10.01
N GLU A 113 25.59 -5.45 -10.20
CA GLU A 113 24.71 -5.60 -11.36
C GLU A 113 25.37 -5.11 -12.64
N THR A 114 25.26 -5.91 -13.69
CA THR A 114 25.66 -5.54 -15.06
C THR A 114 24.46 -5.54 -16.00
N VAL A 115 24.61 -4.94 -17.19
CA VAL A 115 23.53 -4.92 -18.17
C VAL A 115 23.21 -6.35 -18.64
N GLY A 116 21.94 -6.74 -18.53
CA GLY A 116 21.48 -8.08 -18.87
C GLY A 116 21.68 -9.11 -17.76
N ASP A 117 22.17 -8.70 -16.59
CA ASP A 117 22.23 -9.55 -15.41
C ASP A 117 20.83 -9.77 -14.82
N THR A 118 20.51 -11.01 -14.50
CA THR A 118 19.26 -11.43 -13.83
C THR A 118 19.50 -12.30 -12.61
N ALA A 119 20.77 -12.47 -12.19
CA ALA A 119 21.18 -13.38 -11.13
C ALA A 119 20.97 -12.80 -9.73
#